data_AF-A0A1A8MD88-F1
#
_entry.id   AF-A0A1A8MD88-F1
#
_cell.length_a   1.000
_cell.length_b   1.000
_cell.length_c   1.000
_cell.angle_alpha   90.00
_cell.angle_beta   90.00
_cell.angle_gamma   90.00
#
_symmetry.space_group_name_H-M   'P 1'
#
loop_
_entity.id
_entity.type
_entity.pdbx_description
1 polymer ?
#
loop_
_entity_poly.entity_id
_entity_poly.type
_entity_poly.pdbx_seq_one_letter_code
_entity_poly.pdbx_strand_id
1 'polypeptide(L)'
;LARRRYRQMRAALIILQAYRRYKVKSYIREVNRRFKNVQSMKDYGRHVKWPTPPKVLRKFEESLKSIHSRWWAWTLIKGLSPEETLQVRAKVACLEALKGQRADLGLQRGWEGNYLKRDSPDTASSFTLISSMLQRKDKFMRVLFSCNVRKINRFHKTENRAVLITDRHLYKMDPLRQYKPMKSIPLYNVTGMSISSGKDQLVVFHTKDSRDLVVCLQGMVPANESRFGELVGTLLSHFKSEKRKLQVNIASPIQCSMNGRKCTIIVEPKINQSQPDFTKSRSGYILNVPGN
;
A
#
# COMPACT_ATOMS: atom_id res chain seq x y z
N LEU A 1 69.38 27.59 -19.70
CA LEU A 1 67.97 27.85 -19.29
C LEU A 1 67.04 26.62 -19.44
N ALA A 2 66.99 25.97 -20.61
CA ALA A 2 66.06 24.87 -20.89
C ALA A 2 66.16 23.64 -19.95
N ARG A 3 67.39 23.18 -19.64
CA ARG A 3 67.61 22.05 -18.70
C ARG A 3 67.06 22.32 -17.29
N ARG A 4 67.15 23.57 -16.81
CA ARG A 4 66.62 23.99 -15.50
C ARG A 4 65.08 23.95 -15.50
N ARG A 5 64.44 24.48 -16.56
CA ARG A 5 62.98 24.41 -16.75
C ARG A 5 62.48 22.97 -16.84
N TYR A 6 63.21 22.10 -17.54
CA TYR A 6 62.88 20.67 -17.64
C TYR A 6 62.95 19.95 -16.29
N ARG A 7 64.01 20.21 -15.48
CA ARG A 7 64.11 19.65 -14.11
C ARG A 7 62.97 20.14 -13.21
N GLN A 8 62.63 21.43 -13.27
CA GLN A 8 61.49 21.99 -12.53
C GLN A 8 60.17 21.35 -12.94
N MET A 9 59.93 21.14 -14.24
CA MET A 9 58.74 20.46 -14.75
C MET A 9 58.66 19.01 -14.24
N ARG A 10 59.75 18.25 -14.26
CA ARG A 10 59.78 16.88 -13.72
C ARG A 10 59.48 16.84 -12.22
N ALA A 11 60.07 17.75 -11.44
CA ALA A 11 59.79 17.86 -10.01
C ALA A 11 58.30 18.21 -9.75
N ALA A 12 57.74 19.15 -10.52
CA ALA A 12 56.32 19.50 -10.44
C ALA A 12 55.39 18.31 -10.73
N LEU A 13 55.72 17.48 -11.74
CA LEU A 13 54.96 16.27 -12.05
C LEU A 13 55.01 15.23 -10.91
N ILE A 14 56.17 15.05 -10.27
CA ILE A 14 56.31 14.16 -9.10
C ILE A 14 55.44 14.65 -7.93
N ILE A 15 55.51 15.96 -7.62
CA ILE A 15 54.67 16.59 -6.57
C ILE A 15 53.19 16.40 -6.88
N LEU A 16 52.78 16.63 -8.13
CA LEU A 16 51.40 16.47 -8.56
C LEU A 16 50.90 15.01 -8.39
N GLN A 17 51.74 14.03 -8.71
CA GLN A 17 51.40 12.62 -8.55
C GLN A 17 51.27 12.23 -7.07
N ALA A 18 52.18 12.72 -6.21
CA ALA A 18 52.10 12.53 -4.77
C ALA A 18 50.84 13.16 -4.18
N TYR A 19 50.51 14.39 -4.59
CA TYR A 19 49.30 15.09 -4.17
C TYR A 19 48.03 14.36 -4.59
N ARG A 20 47.95 13.86 -5.84
CA ARG A 20 46.80 13.06 -6.31
C ARG A 20 46.60 11.82 -5.44
N ARG A 21 47.67 11.06 -5.15
CA ARG A 21 47.62 9.88 -4.27
C ARG A 21 47.17 10.25 -2.86
N TYR A 22 47.69 11.35 -2.31
CA TYR A 22 47.28 11.86 -1.00
C TYR A 22 45.79 12.21 -0.96
N LYS A 23 45.26 12.95 -1.95
CA LYS A 23 43.84 13.35 -1.98
C LYS A 23 42.90 12.14 -2.05
N VAL A 24 43.26 11.11 -2.81
CA VAL A 24 42.48 9.85 -2.85
C VAL A 24 42.50 9.16 -1.48
N LYS A 25 43.69 8.97 -0.89
CA LYS A 25 43.82 8.32 0.44
C LYS A 25 43.10 9.10 1.53
N SER A 26 43.23 10.42 1.54
CA SER A 26 42.57 11.32 2.49
C SER A 26 41.05 11.22 2.38
N TYR A 27 40.50 11.20 1.16
CA TYR A 27 39.06 11.00 0.94
C TYR A 27 38.57 9.65 1.47
N ILE A 28 39.25 8.55 1.15
CA ILE A 28 38.86 7.21 1.61
C ILE A 28 38.95 7.10 3.14
N ARG A 29 40.00 7.67 3.76
CA ARG A 29 40.13 7.72 5.22
C ARG A 29 38.96 8.48 5.86
N GLU A 30 38.55 9.59 5.26
CA GLU A 30 37.43 10.38 5.77
C GLU A 30 36.09 9.64 5.61
N VAL A 31 35.86 8.94 4.50
CA VAL A 31 34.70 8.06 4.33
C VAL A 31 34.69 6.98 5.41
N ASN A 32 35.80 6.24 5.58
CA ASN A 32 35.90 5.22 6.61
C ASN A 32 35.68 5.77 8.01
N ARG A 33 36.21 6.96 8.33
CA ARG A 33 36.02 7.62 9.62
C ARG A 33 34.55 7.92 9.89
N ARG A 34 33.83 8.47 8.91
CA ARG A 34 32.40 8.82 9.06
C ARG A 34 31.49 7.60 9.12
N PHE A 35 31.82 6.54 8.37
CA PHE A 35 30.98 5.35 8.26
C PHE A 35 31.40 4.21 9.20
N LYS A 36 32.45 4.37 10.04
CA LYS A 36 32.98 3.31 10.91
C LYS A 36 31.93 2.65 11.81
N ASN A 37 31.02 3.44 12.37
CA ASN A 37 30.08 3.01 13.41
C ASN A 37 28.62 2.99 12.93
N VAL A 38 28.37 3.06 11.62
CA VAL A 38 27.00 3.19 11.08
C VAL A 38 26.10 2.03 11.46
N GLN A 39 26.66 0.82 11.61
CA GLN A 39 25.90 -0.36 12.03
C GLN A 39 25.31 -0.24 13.44
N SER A 40 25.99 0.49 14.33
CA SER A 40 25.57 0.69 15.72
C SER A 40 24.67 1.93 15.90
N MET A 41 24.51 2.74 14.86
CA MET A 41 23.65 3.93 14.90
C MET A 41 22.18 3.52 14.75
N LYS A 42 21.28 4.25 15.45
CA LYS A 42 19.82 4.00 15.40
C LYS A 42 19.23 4.06 13.99
N ASP A 43 19.76 4.92 13.12
CA ASP A 43 19.28 5.12 11.75
C ASP A 43 20.13 4.40 10.70
N TYR A 44 21.05 3.53 11.14
CA TYR A 44 22.05 2.86 10.30
C TYR A 44 22.86 3.81 9.41
N GLY A 45 23.09 5.04 9.86
CA GLY A 45 23.89 6.02 9.13
C GLY A 45 23.15 6.75 8.00
N ARG A 46 21.81 6.70 7.96
CA ARG A 46 20.99 7.40 6.94
C ARG A 46 21.33 8.89 6.84
N HIS A 47 21.54 9.56 7.97
CA HIS A 47 21.82 11.00 8.01
C HIS A 47 23.32 11.34 8.06
N VAL A 48 24.20 10.36 7.89
CA VAL A 48 25.65 10.60 7.86
C VAL A 48 25.99 11.40 6.59
N LYS A 49 26.58 12.58 6.79
CA LYS A 49 26.98 13.46 5.70
C LYS A 49 28.18 12.86 4.95
N TRP A 50 28.04 12.64 3.64
CA TRP A 50 29.14 12.21 2.79
C TRP A 50 30.22 13.31 2.67
N PRO A 51 31.52 12.97 2.68
CA PRO A 51 32.58 13.95 2.44
C PRO A 51 32.59 14.39 0.98
N THR A 52 32.96 15.64 0.70
CA THR A 52 33.01 16.15 -0.68
C THR A 52 34.12 15.44 -1.48
N PRO A 53 33.80 14.74 -2.58
CA PRO A 53 34.81 14.02 -3.35
C PRO A 53 35.64 14.97 -4.23
N PRO A 54 36.94 14.69 -4.42
CA PRO A 54 37.69 15.23 -5.55
C PRO A 54 36.96 14.94 -6.88
N LYS A 55 37.07 15.83 -7.88
CA LYS A 55 36.36 15.69 -9.17
C LYS A 55 36.52 14.30 -9.81
N VAL A 56 37.73 13.73 -9.74
CA VAL A 56 38.08 12.41 -10.28
C VAL A 56 37.34 11.26 -9.58
N LEU A 57 36.94 11.44 -8.33
CA LEU A 57 36.29 10.41 -7.50
C LEU A 57 34.77 10.50 -7.45
N ARG A 58 34.13 11.41 -8.21
CA ARG A 58 32.65 11.54 -8.19
C ARG A 58 31.92 10.24 -8.53
N LYS A 59 32.32 9.58 -9.62
CA LYS A 59 31.74 8.27 -10.02
C LYS A 59 31.96 7.20 -8.95
N PHE A 60 33.10 7.23 -8.28
CA PHE A 60 33.40 6.32 -7.19
C PHE A 60 32.53 6.59 -5.95
N GLU A 61 32.31 7.86 -5.60
CA GLU A 61 31.38 8.25 -4.54
C GLU A 61 29.95 7.78 -4.85
N GLU A 62 29.47 7.97 -6.07
CA GLU A 62 28.14 7.50 -6.50
C GLU A 62 27.98 5.98 -6.31
N SER A 63 28.99 5.21 -6.70
CA SER A 63 29.02 3.76 -6.46
C SER A 63 29.00 3.41 -4.97
N LEU A 64 29.81 4.09 -4.14
CA LEU A 64 29.81 3.88 -2.69
C LEU A 64 28.46 4.22 -2.06
N LYS A 65 27.83 5.32 -2.48
CA LYS A 65 26.48 5.71 -2.05
C LYS A 65 25.47 4.62 -2.39
N SER A 66 25.52 4.07 -3.62
CA SER A 66 24.65 2.97 -4.02
C SER A 66 24.86 1.71 -3.17
N ILE A 67 26.11 1.35 -2.88
CA ILE A 67 26.45 0.20 -2.02
C ILE A 67 25.88 0.43 -0.61
N HIS A 68 26.13 1.60 -0.03
CA HIS A 68 25.60 1.96 1.29
C HIS A 68 24.07 1.93 1.32
N SER A 69 23.40 2.52 0.33
CA SER A 69 21.93 2.50 0.24
C SER A 69 21.37 1.10 0.14
N ARG A 70 22.03 0.19 -0.59
CA ARG A 70 21.61 -1.21 -0.70
C ARG A 70 21.82 -1.97 0.61
N TRP A 71 22.99 -1.80 1.24
CA TRP A 71 23.28 -2.38 2.54
C TRP A 71 22.31 -1.87 3.61
N TRP A 72 22.02 -0.57 3.61
CA TRP A 72 21.08 0.07 4.52
C TRP A 72 19.66 -0.49 4.34
N ALA A 73 19.16 -0.54 3.10
CA ALA A 73 17.86 -1.11 2.79
C ALA A 73 17.77 -2.59 3.20
N TRP A 74 18.80 -3.39 2.89
CA TRP A 74 18.87 -4.79 3.33
C TRP A 74 18.89 -4.91 4.85
N THR A 75 19.65 -4.07 5.55
CA THR A 75 19.74 -4.07 7.02
C THR A 75 18.40 -3.77 7.68
N LEU A 76 17.58 -2.91 7.07
CA LEU A 76 16.23 -2.64 7.53
C LEU A 76 15.26 -3.81 7.34
N ILE A 77 15.37 -4.54 6.23
CA ILE A 77 14.40 -5.59 5.88
C ILE A 77 14.81 -7.01 6.29
N LYS A 78 16.10 -7.25 6.56
CA LYS A 78 16.62 -8.61 6.82
C LYS A 78 16.04 -9.26 8.08
N GLY A 79 15.59 -8.46 9.04
CA GLY A 79 15.02 -8.93 10.30
C GLY A 79 13.51 -9.13 10.25
N LEU A 80 12.85 -8.78 9.13
CA LEU A 80 11.40 -8.87 9.03
C LEU A 80 10.95 -10.32 8.88
N SER A 81 9.90 -10.68 9.61
CA SER A 81 9.20 -11.93 9.41
C SER A 81 8.56 -11.99 8.00
N PRO A 82 8.18 -13.19 7.52
CA PRO A 82 7.44 -13.31 6.27
C PRO A 82 6.14 -12.49 6.24
N GLU A 83 5.44 -12.41 7.38
CA GLU A 83 4.19 -11.65 7.52
C GLU A 83 4.45 -10.14 7.46
N GLU A 84 5.45 -9.66 8.19
CA GLU A 84 5.86 -8.25 8.15
C GLU A 84 6.34 -7.85 6.75
N THR A 85 7.08 -8.75 6.07
CA THR A 85 7.52 -8.53 4.69
C THR A 85 6.34 -8.37 3.74
N LEU A 86 5.29 -9.20 3.89
CA LEU A 86 4.06 -9.08 3.10
C LEU A 86 3.36 -7.76 3.39
N GLN A 87 3.28 -7.37 4.65
CA GLN A 87 2.67 -6.12 5.07
C GLN A 87 3.44 -4.91 4.53
N VAL A 88 4.77 -4.89 4.60
CA VAL A 88 5.61 -3.83 4.03
C VAL A 88 5.42 -3.73 2.53
N ARG A 89 5.37 -4.85 1.80
CA ARG A 89 5.08 -4.85 0.35
C ARG A 89 3.70 -4.26 0.04
N ALA A 90 2.70 -4.61 0.85
CA ALA A 90 1.35 -4.07 0.72
C ALA A 90 1.31 -2.55 1.01
N LYS A 91 2.01 -2.09 2.05
CA LYS A 91 2.15 -0.65 2.37
C LYS A 91 2.85 0.12 1.25
N VAL A 92 3.91 -0.42 0.67
CA VAL A 92 4.61 0.17 -0.48
C VAL A 92 3.68 0.25 -1.68
N ALA A 93 2.96 -0.83 -2.01
CA ALA A 93 2.02 -0.85 -3.13
C ALA A 93 0.88 0.17 -2.96
N CYS A 94 0.36 0.31 -1.74
CA CYS A 94 -0.63 1.33 -1.39
C CYS A 94 -0.06 2.75 -1.58
N LEU A 95 1.13 3.00 -1.05
CA LEU A 95 1.79 4.30 -1.17
C LEU A 95 2.07 4.65 -2.64
N GLU A 96 2.56 3.70 -3.44
CA GLU A 96 2.78 3.90 -4.88
C GLU A 96 1.50 4.29 -5.62
N ALA A 97 0.36 3.70 -5.26
CA ALA A 97 -0.91 3.96 -5.93
C ALA A 97 -1.65 5.23 -5.44
N LEU A 98 -1.50 5.58 -4.16
CA LEU A 98 -2.37 6.59 -3.52
C LEU A 98 -1.63 7.84 -3.01
N LYS A 99 -0.31 7.89 -3.08
CA LYS A 99 0.49 9.03 -2.58
C LYS A 99 0.02 10.34 -3.24
N GLY A 100 -0.31 11.32 -2.39
CA GLY A 100 -0.74 12.65 -2.82
C GLY A 100 -2.21 12.75 -3.21
N GLN A 101 -2.94 11.62 -3.25
CA GLN A 101 -4.35 11.59 -3.64
C GLN A 101 -5.29 11.41 -2.44
N ARG A 102 -4.79 10.78 -1.36
CA ARG A 102 -5.53 10.59 -0.10
C ARG A 102 -4.59 10.62 1.09
N ALA A 103 -4.97 11.35 2.15
CA ALA A 103 -4.11 11.55 3.32
C ALA A 103 -4.11 10.36 4.28
N ASP A 104 -5.28 9.73 4.50
CA ASP A 104 -5.44 8.69 5.52
C ASP A 104 -5.31 7.27 4.96
N LEU A 105 -4.05 6.86 4.79
CA LEU A 105 -3.67 5.53 4.30
C LEU A 105 -3.46 4.49 5.42
N GLY A 106 -3.53 4.89 6.69
CA GLY A 106 -3.30 3.99 7.82
C GLY A 106 -1.91 3.33 7.86
N LEU A 107 -0.87 3.99 7.32
CA LEU A 107 0.48 3.39 7.22
C LEU A 107 1.19 3.21 8.57
N GLN A 108 0.84 4.02 9.56
CA GLN A 108 1.49 4.03 10.89
C GLN A 108 1.09 2.86 11.79
N ARG A 109 -0.04 2.20 11.51
CA ARG A 109 -0.57 1.09 12.33
C ARG A 109 -0.23 -0.28 11.75
N GLY A 110 -0.44 -1.31 12.58
CA GLY A 110 -0.55 -2.70 12.12
C GLY A 110 -1.75 -2.87 11.18
N TRP A 111 -1.59 -3.69 10.16
CA TRP A 111 -2.63 -4.06 9.18
C TRP A 111 -3.03 -5.49 9.47
N GLU A 112 -4.31 -5.73 9.73
CA GLU A 112 -4.80 -7.00 10.29
C GLU A 112 -5.27 -7.98 9.20
N GLY A 113 -5.77 -7.44 8.10
CA GLY A 113 -6.49 -8.13 7.04
C GLY A 113 -7.89 -8.56 7.48
N ASN A 114 -8.00 -9.32 8.56
CA ASN A 114 -9.21 -10.06 8.92
C ASN A 114 -10.05 -9.37 10.01
N TYR A 115 -10.68 -8.24 9.65
CA TYR A 115 -11.42 -7.43 10.61
C TYR A 115 -12.73 -8.06 11.09
N LEU A 116 -13.34 -8.96 10.31
CA LEU A 116 -14.52 -9.71 10.78
C LEU A 116 -14.20 -10.62 11.98
N LYS A 117 -12.95 -11.08 12.08
CA LYS A 117 -12.48 -11.85 13.24
C LYS A 117 -12.10 -10.94 14.41
N ARG A 118 -11.51 -9.77 14.14
CA ARG A 118 -11.01 -8.84 15.17
C ARG A 118 -12.11 -8.02 15.84
N ASP A 119 -12.98 -7.39 15.06
CA ASP A 119 -13.88 -6.35 15.56
C ASP A 119 -15.30 -6.84 15.88
N SER A 120 -15.60 -8.11 15.60
CA SER A 120 -16.93 -8.68 15.79
C SER A 120 -16.86 -9.95 16.64
N PRO A 121 -16.41 -9.85 17.92
CA PRO A 121 -16.15 -11.01 18.77
C PRO A 121 -17.34 -11.96 18.87
N ASP A 122 -18.56 -11.43 18.99
CA ASP A 122 -19.80 -12.21 19.11
C ASP A 122 -20.08 -13.10 17.90
N THR A 123 -19.59 -12.71 16.72
CA THR A 123 -19.84 -13.42 15.44
C THR A 123 -18.57 -14.03 14.84
N ALA A 124 -17.42 -13.85 15.50
CA ALA A 124 -16.11 -14.28 15.02
C ALA A 124 -16.01 -15.82 14.92
N SER A 125 -16.65 -16.55 15.83
CA SER A 125 -16.71 -18.02 15.81
C SER A 125 -17.47 -18.53 14.58
N SER A 126 -18.67 -17.98 14.32
CA SER A 126 -19.46 -18.29 13.13
C SER A 126 -18.71 -17.95 11.85
N PHE A 127 -18.08 -16.77 11.79
CA PHE A 127 -17.26 -16.37 10.64
C PHE A 127 -16.08 -17.34 10.43
N THR A 128 -15.37 -17.71 11.49
CA THR A 128 -14.22 -18.63 11.40
C THR A 128 -14.63 -20.01 10.89
N LEU A 129 -15.79 -20.51 11.33
CA LEU A 129 -16.37 -21.76 10.83
C LEU A 129 -16.69 -21.68 9.33
N ILE A 130 -17.44 -20.65 8.89
CA ILE A 130 -17.77 -20.46 7.46
C ILE A 130 -16.50 -20.27 6.63
N SER A 131 -15.55 -19.46 7.09
CA SER A 131 -14.28 -19.21 6.41
C SER A 131 -13.50 -20.52 6.22
N SER A 132 -13.48 -21.40 7.22
CA SER A 132 -12.80 -22.69 7.16
C SER A 132 -13.50 -23.65 6.18
N MET A 133 -14.84 -23.64 6.14
CA MET A 133 -15.60 -24.41 5.14
C MET A 133 -15.35 -23.91 3.72
N LEU A 134 -15.34 -22.59 3.51
CA LEU A 134 -14.98 -21.99 2.22
C LEU A 134 -13.53 -22.29 1.84
N GLN A 135 -12.62 -22.34 2.82
CA GLN A 135 -11.22 -22.68 2.58
C GLN A 135 -11.09 -24.10 2.04
N ARG A 136 -11.80 -25.08 2.63
CA ARG A 136 -11.83 -26.45 2.12
C ARG A 136 -12.49 -26.55 0.74
N LYS A 137 -13.57 -25.81 0.52
CA LYS A 137 -14.34 -25.83 -0.74
C LYS A 137 -13.57 -25.21 -1.90
N ASP A 138 -13.12 -23.97 -1.73
CA ASP A 138 -12.54 -23.15 -2.80
C ASP A 138 -10.98 -23.18 -2.79
N LYS A 139 -10.40 -23.89 -1.81
CA LYS A 139 -8.96 -24.20 -1.68
C LYS A 139 -8.07 -22.95 -1.67
N PHE A 140 -8.56 -21.86 -1.08
CA PHE A 140 -7.79 -20.64 -0.91
C PHE A 140 -6.76 -20.83 0.23
N MET A 141 -5.59 -20.20 0.12
CA MET A 141 -4.52 -20.38 1.10
C MET A 141 -4.62 -19.40 2.27
N ARG A 142 -5.13 -18.19 2.01
CA ARG A 142 -5.22 -17.16 3.05
C ARG A 142 -6.35 -16.16 2.81
N VAL A 143 -6.78 -15.54 3.90
CA VAL A 143 -7.63 -14.35 3.86
C VAL A 143 -6.73 -13.14 3.63
N LEU A 144 -7.04 -12.35 2.59
CA LEU A 144 -6.34 -11.10 2.29
C LEU A 144 -6.98 -9.93 3.04
N PHE A 145 -8.31 -9.86 3.04
CA PHE A 145 -9.05 -8.79 3.69
C PHE A 145 -10.46 -9.25 4.05
N SER A 146 -11.00 -8.85 5.20
CA SER A 146 -12.40 -9.05 5.55
C SER A 146 -12.91 -7.85 6.33
N CYS A 147 -14.14 -7.40 6.08
CA CYS A 147 -14.73 -6.26 6.79
C CYS A 147 -16.25 -6.25 6.68
N ASN A 148 -16.93 -5.65 7.66
CA ASN A 148 -18.33 -5.28 7.55
C ASN A 148 -18.49 -4.13 6.55
N VAL A 149 -19.55 -4.17 5.76
CA VAL A 149 -19.82 -3.19 4.71
C VAL A 149 -21.28 -2.78 4.66
N ARG A 150 -21.51 -1.53 4.28
CA ARG A 150 -22.81 -1.03 3.86
C ARG A 150 -22.92 -1.19 2.35
N LYS A 151 -24.04 -1.73 1.85
CA LYS A 151 -24.23 -1.99 0.42
C LYS A 151 -25.63 -1.65 -0.05
N ILE A 152 -25.74 -1.10 -1.25
CA ILE A 152 -27.03 -0.99 -1.96
C ILE A 152 -27.38 -2.25 -2.76
N ASN A 153 -28.63 -2.71 -2.61
CA ASN A 153 -29.18 -3.89 -3.27
C ASN A 153 -29.85 -3.54 -4.62
N ARG A 154 -30.36 -4.55 -5.33
CA ARG A 154 -31.06 -4.37 -6.62
C ARG A 154 -32.36 -3.56 -6.53
N PHE A 155 -32.94 -3.48 -5.35
CA PHE A 155 -34.16 -2.75 -5.03
C PHE A 155 -33.87 -1.35 -4.47
N HIS A 156 -32.63 -0.87 -4.60
CA HIS A 156 -32.18 0.44 -4.10
C HIS A 156 -32.28 0.61 -2.58
N LYS A 157 -32.40 -0.48 -1.84
CA LYS A 157 -32.35 -0.47 -0.37
C LYS A 157 -30.93 -0.73 0.09
N THR A 158 -30.54 -0.05 1.16
CA THR A 158 -29.24 -0.28 1.77
C THR A 158 -29.31 -1.40 2.81
N GLU A 159 -28.30 -2.25 2.78
CA GLU A 159 -28.19 -3.45 3.60
C GLU A 159 -26.81 -3.54 4.23
N ASN A 160 -26.76 -4.07 5.45
CA ASN A 160 -25.52 -4.48 6.09
C ASN A 160 -25.11 -5.84 5.52
N ARG A 161 -23.89 -5.89 5.01
CA ARG A 161 -23.26 -7.09 4.45
C ARG A 161 -21.85 -7.19 4.98
N ALA A 162 -21.17 -8.27 4.65
CA ALA A 162 -19.74 -8.41 4.88
C ALA A 162 -19.03 -8.77 3.58
N VAL A 163 -17.77 -8.36 3.48
CA VAL A 163 -16.88 -8.75 2.40
C VAL A 163 -15.79 -9.63 2.98
N LEU A 164 -15.53 -10.76 2.33
CA LEU A 164 -14.35 -11.58 2.55
C LEU A 164 -13.58 -11.65 1.23
N ILE A 165 -12.31 -11.31 1.27
CA ILE A 165 -11.40 -11.41 0.14
C ILE A 165 -10.29 -12.38 0.51
N THR A 166 -10.14 -13.42 -0.29
CA THR A 166 -9.09 -14.42 -0.17
C THR A 166 -8.12 -14.29 -1.34
N ASP A 167 -7.07 -15.09 -1.39
CA ASP A 167 -6.17 -15.18 -2.54
C ASP A 167 -6.83 -15.77 -3.80
N ARG A 168 -8.12 -16.13 -3.75
CA ARG A 168 -8.84 -16.70 -4.91
C ARG A 168 -10.16 -16.04 -5.23
N HIS A 169 -10.89 -15.56 -4.22
CA HIS A 169 -12.26 -15.10 -4.39
C HIS A 169 -12.56 -13.86 -3.55
N LEU A 170 -13.47 -13.05 -4.07
CA LEU A 170 -14.19 -11.97 -3.40
C LEU A 170 -15.60 -12.46 -3.09
N TYR A 171 -15.90 -12.64 -1.80
CA TYR A 171 -17.20 -13.05 -1.32
C TYR A 171 -17.98 -11.87 -0.76
N LYS A 172 -19.28 -11.82 -1.09
CA LYS A 172 -20.29 -11.04 -0.39
C LYS A 172 -21.04 -11.96 0.56
N MET A 173 -21.07 -11.64 1.84
CA MET A 173 -21.65 -12.45 2.91
C MET A 173 -22.79 -11.71 3.62
N ASP A 174 -23.62 -12.48 4.31
CA ASP A 174 -24.70 -11.95 5.15
C ASP A 174 -24.39 -12.16 6.65
N PRO A 175 -23.98 -11.11 7.38
CA PRO A 175 -23.66 -11.20 8.81
C PRO A 175 -24.83 -11.73 9.65
N LEU A 176 -26.08 -11.38 9.30
CA LEU A 176 -27.28 -11.81 10.02
C LEU A 176 -27.58 -13.30 9.85
N ARG A 177 -27.04 -13.91 8.79
CA ARG A 177 -27.15 -15.35 8.51
C ARG A 177 -25.82 -16.05 8.76
N GLN A 178 -25.16 -15.71 9.88
CA GLN A 178 -23.90 -16.30 10.31
C GLN A 178 -22.82 -16.26 9.21
N TYR A 179 -22.73 -15.14 8.48
CA TYR A 179 -21.81 -14.95 7.35
C TYR A 179 -21.98 -15.91 6.17
N LYS A 180 -23.19 -16.47 5.96
CA LYS A 180 -23.48 -17.29 4.78
C LYS A 180 -23.08 -16.55 3.49
N PRO A 181 -22.26 -17.17 2.60
CA PRO A 181 -21.85 -16.57 1.34
C PRO A 181 -23.06 -16.40 0.43
N MET A 182 -23.28 -15.17 -0.06
CA MET A 182 -24.38 -14.82 -0.97
C MET A 182 -23.92 -14.73 -2.43
N LYS A 183 -22.71 -14.23 -2.67
CA LYS A 183 -22.09 -14.13 -4.00
C LYS A 183 -20.61 -14.43 -3.85
N SER A 184 -20.06 -15.25 -4.75
CA SER A 184 -18.63 -15.48 -4.90
C SER A 184 -18.19 -14.95 -6.26
N ILE A 185 -17.13 -14.16 -6.28
CA ILE A 185 -16.53 -13.60 -7.50
C ILE A 185 -15.07 -14.05 -7.50
N PRO A 186 -14.63 -14.92 -8.43
CA PRO A 186 -13.23 -15.25 -8.54
C PRO A 186 -12.37 -13.99 -8.76
N LEU A 187 -11.23 -13.89 -8.09
CA LEU A 187 -10.35 -12.72 -8.18
C LEU A 187 -9.80 -12.51 -9.59
N TYR A 188 -9.76 -13.55 -10.43
CA TYR A 188 -9.42 -13.41 -11.86
C TYR A 188 -10.47 -12.65 -12.68
N ASN A 189 -11.69 -12.50 -12.15
CA ASN A 189 -12.76 -11.70 -12.74
C ASN A 189 -12.80 -10.26 -12.22
N VAL A 190 -12.02 -9.91 -11.20
CA VAL A 190 -11.87 -8.54 -10.71
C VAL A 190 -10.83 -7.84 -11.58
N THR A 191 -11.25 -6.79 -12.30
CA THR A 191 -10.41 -6.04 -13.25
C THR A 191 -9.76 -4.81 -12.62
N GLY A 192 -10.44 -4.22 -11.64
CA GLY A 192 -9.96 -3.03 -10.97
C GLY A 192 -10.79 -2.67 -9.75
N MET A 193 -10.42 -1.55 -9.14
CA MET A 193 -11.09 -0.98 -7.99
C MET A 193 -11.14 0.54 -8.13
N SER A 194 -12.32 1.13 -8.00
CA SER A 194 -12.47 2.58 -7.92
C SER A 194 -12.84 3.02 -6.52
N ILE A 195 -12.29 4.17 -6.14
CA ILE A 195 -12.24 4.65 -4.77
C ILE A 195 -12.41 6.16 -4.77
N SER A 196 -12.98 6.69 -3.69
CA SER A 196 -13.16 8.13 -3.51
C SER A 196 -11.89 8.81 -2.98
N SER A 197 -11.74 10.09 -3.30
CA SER A 197 -10.65 10.94 -2.78
C SER A 197 -10.91 11.45 -1.34
N GLY A 198 -12.14 11.29 -0.84
CA GLY A 198 -12.57 11.76 0.48
C GLY A 198 -12.05 10.91 1.65
N LYS A 199 -12.51 11.26 2.87
CA LYS A 199 -12.28 10.47 4.10
C LYS A 199 -13.22 9.26 4.21
N ASP A 200 -14.21 9.17 3.33
CA ASP A 200 -15.19 8.09 3.29
C ASP A 200 -14.57 6.76 2.89
N GLN A 201 -15.25 5.65 3.17
CA GLN A 201 -14.74 4.30 2.90
C GLN A 201 -15.41 3.65 1.68
N LEU A 202 -15.82 4.45 0.68
CA LEU A 202 -16.43 3.94 -0.55
C LEU A 202 -15.41 3.17 -1.40
N VAL A 203 -15.82 1.97 -1.81
CA VAL A 203 -15.06 1.11 -2.69
C VAL A 203 -15.98 0.48 -3.73
N VAL A 204 -15.53 0.50 -4.99
CA VAL A 204 -16.18 -0.21 -6.09
C VAL A 204 -15.20 -1.23 -6.65
N PHE A 205 -15.52 -2.51 -6.56
CA PHE A 205 -14.78 -3.56 -7.26
C PHE A 205 -15.35 -3.74 -8.66
N HIS A 206 -14.55 -3.48 -9.68
CA HIS A 206 -14.92 -3.66 -11.08
C HIS A 206 -14.73 -5.10 -11.51
N THR A 207 -15.72 -5.64 -12.22
CA THR A 207 -15.70 -7.02 -12.67
C THR A 207 -15.84 -7.15 -14.18
N LYS A 208 -15.27 -8.22 -14.76
CA LYS A 208 -15.33 -8.48 -16.21
C LYS A 208 -16.76 -8.55 -16.75
N ASP A 209 -17.71 -9.03 -15.95
CA ASP A 209 -19.12 -9.17 -16.31
C ASP A 209 -19.93 -7.88 -16.15
N SER A 210 -19.29 -6.73 -15.86
CA SER A 210 -19.95 -5.44 -15.64
C SER A 210 -21.03 -5.52 -14.54
N ARG A 211 -20.76 -6.30 -13.48
CA ARG A 211 -21.61 -6.45 -12.29
C ARG A 211 -20.81 -6.08 -11.05
N ASP A 212 -20.36 -4.83 -11.06
CA ASP A 212 -19.47 -4.25 -10.07
C ASP A 212 -20.05 -4.35 -8.66
N LEU A 213 -19.17 -4.61 -7.69
CA LEU A 213 -19.52 -4.67 -6.29
C LEU A 213 -19.24 -3.31 -5.63
N VAL A 214 -20.30 -2.53 -5.49
CA VAL A 214 -20.30 -1.27 -4.74
C VAL A 214 -20.54 -1.53 -3.26
N VAL A 215 -19.65 -1.05 -2.40
CA VAL A 215 -19.69 -1.16 -0.94
C VAL A 215 -19.06 0.06 -0.26
N CYS A 216 -19.51 0.40 0.95
CA CYS A 216 -18.79 1.30 1.85
C CYS A 216 -18.32 0.47 3.06
N LEU A 217 -17.04 0.51 3.41
CA LEU A 217 -16.57 -0.18 4.62
C LEU A 217 -17.18 0.49 5.87
N GLN A 218 -17.56 -0.30 6.87
CA GLN A 218 -18.18 0.20 8.11
C GLN A 218 -17.82 -0.65 9.32
N GLY A 219 -18.22 -0.20 10.50
CA GLY A 219 -17.95 -0.90 11.77
C GLY A 219 -16.48 -0.85 12.17
N MET A 220 -15.84 0.30 11.94
CA MET A 220 -14.44 0.50 12.29
C MET A 220 -14.28 0.55 13.81
N VAL A 221 -13.30 -0.18 14.32
CA VAL A 221 -12.90 -0.17 15.74
C VAL A 221 -11.39 0.10 15.79
N PRO A 222 -10.94 1.31 16.14
CA PRO A 222 -11.74 2.50 16.51
C PRO A 222 -12.47 3.15 15.32
N ALA A 223 -13.51 3.96 15.58
CA ALA A 223 -14.41 4.54 14.56
C ALA A 223 -13.71 5.36 13.47
N ASN A 224 -12.55 5.96 13.79
CA ASN A 224 -11.78 6.80 12.87
C ASN A 224 -10.71 6.01 12.10
N GLU A 225 -10.66 4.68 12.22
CA GLU A 225 -9.67 3.86 11.54
C GLU A 225 -9.97 3.74 10.04
N SER A 226 -9.08 4.29 9.20
CA SER A 226 -9.13 4.03 7.76
C SER A 226 -8.55 2.66 7.42
N ARG A 227 -9.41 1.77 6.88
CA ARG A 227 -9.02 0.43 6.37
C ARG A 227 -8.75 0.40 4.89
N PHE A 228 -9.02 1.53 4.27
CA PHE A 228 -8.90 1.78 2.86
C PHE A 228 -7.49 1.47 2.32
N GLY A 229 -6.46 2.04 2.94
CA GLY A 229 -5.07 1.87 2.49
C GLY A 229 -4.62 0.41 2.55
N GLU A 230 -5.11 -0.34 3.52
CA GLU A 230 -4.83 -1.76 3.67
C GLU A 230 -5.53 -2.61 2.61
N LEU A 231 -6.82 -2.37 2.37
CA LEU A 231 -7.55 -3.06 1.31
C LEU A 231 -6.86 -2.89 -0.05
N VAL A 232 -6.51 -1.64 -0.40
CA VAL A 232 -5.84 -1.30 -1.66
C VAL A 232 -4.44 -1.93 -1.71
N GLY A 233 -3.64 -1.74 -0.66
CA GLY A 233 -2.27 -2.24 -0.59
C GLY A 233 -2.18 -3.76 -0.69
N THR A 234 -3.03 -4.46 0.05
CA THR A 234 -3.04 -5.93 0.07
C THR A 234 -3.46 -6.50 -1.28
N LEU A 235 -4.48 -5.92 -1.92
CA LEU A 235 -4.91 -6.36 -3.26
C LEU A 235 -3.87 -6.06 -4.33
N LEU A 236 -3.31 -4.85 -4.36
CA LEU A 236 -2.24 -4.51 -5.31
C LEU A 236 -1.02 -5.41 -5.14
N SER A 237 -0.58 -5.64 -3.90
CA SER A 237 0.54 -6.53 -3.59
C SER A 237 0.26 -7.97 -4.02
N HIS A 238 -0.94 -8.48 -3.77
CA HIS A 238 -1.35 -9.81 -4.20
C HIS A 238 -1.37 -9.94 -5.73
N PHE A 239 -2.02 -9.03 -6.45
CA PHE A 239 -2.05 -9.06 -7.93
C PHE A 239 -0.65 -8.93 -8.52
N LYS A 240 0.20 -8.06 -7.96
CA LYS A 240 1.61 -7.93 -8.36
C LYS A 240 2.37 -9.25 -8.16
N SER A 241 2.12 -9.98 -7.07
CA SER A 241 2.73 -11.30 -6.82
C SER A 241 2.26 -12.37 -7.82
N GLU A 242 1.04 -12.27 -8.33
CA GLU A 242 0.50 -13.13 -9.40
C GLU A 242 0.93 -12.68 -10.81
N LYS A 243 1.78 -11.66 -10.93
CA LYS A 243 2.13 -11.02 -12.22
C LYS A 243 0.91 -10.50 -12.98
N ARG A 244 -0.15 -10.12 -12.26
CA ARG A 244 -1.38 -9.54 -12.79
C ARG A 244 -1.45 -8.05 -12.43
N LYS A 245 -2.07 -7.26 -13.31
CA LYS A 245 -2.35 -5.85 -13.04
C LYS A 245 -3.76 -5.71 -12.48
N LEU A 246 -3.90 -4.95 -11.40
CA LEU A 246 -5.18 -4.46 -10.89
C LEU A 246 -5.21 -2.96 -11.11
N GLN A 247 -6.20 -2.45 -11.85
CA GLN A 247 -6.37 -1.02 -12.03
C GLN A 247 -6.96 -0.40 -10.76
N VAL A 248 -6.37 0.68 -10.27
CA VAL A 248 -6.91 1.43 -9.12
C VAL A 248 -7.15 2.86 -9.56
N ASN A 249 -8.42 3.30 -9.51
CA ASN A 249 -8.83 4.61 -9.98
C ASN A 249 -9.39 5.44 -8.82
N ILE A 250 -8.84 6.62 -8.60
CA ILE A 250 -9.35 7.57 -7.62
C ILE A 250 -10.25 8.55 -8.38
N ALA A 251 -11.54 8.54 -8.07
CA ALA A 251 -12.51 9.37 -8.76
C ALA A 251 -13.59 9.87 -7.80
N SER A 252 -14.04 11.09 -8.03
CA SER A 252 -15.26 11.64 -7.44
C SER A 252 -15.87 12.57 -8.50
N PRO A 253 -16.94 12.16 -9.19
CA PRO A 253 -17.77 10.98 -8.94
C PRO A 253 -17.20 9.67 -9.54
N ILE A 254 -17.60 8.52 -9.00
CA ILE A 254 -17.16 7.19 -9.47
C ILE A 254 -18.16 6.63 -10.49
N GLN A 255 -17.67 6.20 -11.66
CA GLN A 255 -18.48 5.48 -12.65
C GLN A 255 -18.36 3.97 -12.43
N CYS A 256 -19.49 3.26 -12.48
CA CYS A 256 -19.52 1.80 -12.32
C CYS A 256 -20.71 1.17 -13.06
N SER A 257 -20.74 -0.17 -13.10
CA SER A 257 -21.87 -0.92 -13.67
C SER A 257 -22.51 -1.82 -12.61
N MET A 258 -23.75 -1.52 -12.24
CA MET A 258 -24.52 -2.34 -11.30
C MET A 258 -25.60 -3.13 -12.04
N ASN A 259 -25.55 -4.46 -11.94
CA ASN A 259 -26.47 -5.37 -12.63
C ASN A 259 -26.53 -5.13 -14.15
N GLY A 260 -25.39 -4.80 -14.77
CA GLY A 260 -25.30 -4.50 -16.21
C GLY A 260 -25.75 -3.10 -16.62
N ARG A 261 -26.16 -2.25 -15.68
CA ARG A 261 -26.52 -0.84 -15.94
C ARG A 261 -25.42 0.08 -15.43
N LYS A 262 -24.97 0.99 -16.29
CA LYS A 262 -24.04 2.07 -15.89
C LYS A 262 -24.72 2.96 -14.86
N CYS A 263 -24.00 3.30 -13.81
CA CYS A 263 -24.43 4.26 -12.80
C CYS A 263 -23.24 5.03 -12.24
N THR A 264 -23.55 6.19 -11.68
CA THR A 264 -22.57 7.07 -11.04
C THR A 264 -22.78 7.06 -9.52
N ILE A 265 -21.70 7.04 -8.76
CA ILE A 265 -21.73 7.16 -7.31
C ILE A 265 -21.06 8.46 -6.91
N ILE A 266 -21.79 9.26 -6.14
CA ILE A 266 -21.32 10.54 -5.61
C ILE A 266 -21.25 10.40 -4.09
N VAL A 267 -20.24 11.02 -3.49
CA VAL A 267 -20.13 11.10 -2.02
C VAL A 267 -20.55 12.51 -1.61
N GLU A 268 -21.53 12.62 -0.73
CA GLU A 268 -22.03 13.90 -0.24
C GLU A 268 -22.07 13.92 1.30
N PRO A 269 -21.56 14.98 1.95
CA PRO A 269 -21.70 15.16 3.38
C PRO A 269 -23.15 15.55 3.74
N LYS A 270 -23.66 15.01 4.85
CA LYS A 270 -25.01 15.31 5.34
C LYS A 270 -25.00 15.51 6.86
N ILE A 271 -25.51 16.66 7.31
CA ILE A 271 -25.46 17.12 8.72
C ILE A 271 -26.13 16.13 9.68
N ASN A 272 -27.27 15.56 9.31
CA ASN A 272 -28.04 14.62 10.16
C ASN A 272 -27.71 13.14 9.91
N GLN A 273 -26.51 12.84 9.40
CA GLN A 273 -26.09 11.47 9.07
C GLN A 273 -25.06 10.97 10.08
N SER A 274 -25.42 9.97 10.90
CA SER A 274 -24.49 9.39 11.89
C SER A 274 -23.53 8.36 11.30
N GLN A 275 -23.98 7.60 10.29
CA GLN A 275 -23.19 6.56 9.62
C GLN A 275 -23.36 6.63 8.10
N PRO A 276 -22.37 6.22 7.29
CA PRO A 276 -22.49 6.24 5.85
C PRO A 276 -23.70 5.44 5.33
N ASP A 277 -24.54 6.04 4.50
CA ASP A 277 -25.69 5.34 3.92
C ASP A 277 -25.98 5.74 2.46
N PHE A 278 -26.46 4.78 1.68
CA PHE A 278 -26.74 4.99 0.26
C PHE A 278 -28.16 5.48 0.03
N THR A 279 -28.30 6.40 -0.92
CA THR A 279 -29.60 6.88 -1.43
C THR A 279 -29.62 6.87 -2.95
N LYS A 280 -30.80 6.70 -3.54
CA LYS A 280 -30.96 6.67 -5.00
C LYS A 280 -30.99 8.11 -5.55
N SER A 281 -30.28 8.32 -6.66
CA SER A 281 -30.30 9.55 -7.44
C SER A 281 -30.71 9.26 -8.89
N ARG A 282 -30.94 10.30 -9.70
CA ARG A 282 -31.37 10.17 -11.11
C ARG A 282 -30.35 9.40 -11.97
N SER A 283 -29.06 9.67 -11.77
CA SER A 283 -27.95 9.07 -12.53
C SER A 283 -27.26 7.89 -11.84
N GLY A 284 -27.71 7.52 -10.63
CA GLY A 284 -27.10 6.45 -9.85
C GLY A 284 -27.39 6.55 -8.37
N TYR A 285 -26.35 6.72 -7.55
CA TYR A 285 -26.44 6.66 -6.10
C TYR A 285 -25.60 7.73 -5.41
N ILE A 286 -26.06 8.18 -4.26
CA ILE A 286 -25.34 9.09 -3.39
C ILE A 286 -25.00 8.33 -2.11
N LEU A 287 -23.72 8.27 -1.75
CA LEU A 287 -23.28 7.86 -0.43
C LEU A 287 -23.29 9.11 0.46
N ASN A 288 -24.29 9.19 1.34
CA ASN A 288 -24.34 10.21 2.38
C ASN A 288 -23.35 9.83 3.47
N VAL A 289 -22.40 10.71 3.76
CA VAL A 289 -21.43 10.54 4.85
C VAL A 289 -21.69 11.58 5.94
N PRO A 290 -21.29 11.31 7.19
CA PRO A 290 -21.38 12.30 8.25
C PRO A 290 -20.72 13.62 7.83
N GLY A 291 -21.51 14.68 7.80
CA GLY A 291 -21.01 16.04 7.63
C GLY A 291 -20.44 16.56 8.94
N ASN A 292 -19.33 17.29 8.87
CA ASN A 292 -18.90 18.14 9.97
C ASN A 292 -19.70 19.44 9.99
#